data_AF-A0A975JBE2-F1
#
_entry.id   AF-A0A975JBE2-F1
#
_cell.length_a   1.000
_cell.length_b   1.000
_cell.length_c   1.000
_cell.angle_alpha   90.00
_cell.angle_beta   90.00
_cell.angle_gamma   90.00
#
_symmetry.space_group_name_H-M   'P 1'
#
loop_
_entity.id
_entity.type
_entity.pdbx_description
1 polymer ?
#
loop_
_entity_poly.entity_id
_entity_poly.type
_entity_poly.pdbx_seq_one_letter_code
_entity_poly.pdbx_strand_id
1 'polypeptide(L)'
;MSGTVEGLSDQEKRDDVERIEGMYVHDELTHSRLTELFDLAEDAILAKGYCEREDVEIYIFKAYIDKVLSYLANCLQYLDAEERCAGESFVTEMCEQLNRRRYLKHRRRMAEQLMARPRFYFPNFGELLTREYLTTLRVVDDPAKLRFSVTVLFAVAHLPGARSDMRRVLRRKGIDGAEDYFPTLVSDEVMNRRTRAAKGLPPVGTTRKRIAS
;
A
#
# COMPACT_ATOMS: atom_id res chain seq x y z
N MET A 1 -34.66 -31.55 14.57
CA MET A 1 -33.68 -31.30 13.49
C MET A 1 -32.66 -30.30 14.03
N SER A 2 -31.58 -30.82 14.61
CA SER A 2 -30.53 -30.00 15.23
C SER A 2 -29.37 -29.94 14.24
N GLY A 3 -29.12 -28.76 13.67
CA GLY A 3 -28.02 -28.53 12.75
C GLY A 3 -26.72 -28.36 13.53
N THR A 4 -25.81 -29.32 13.40
CA THR A 4 -24.47 -29.25 13.95
C THR A 4 -23.70 -28.13 13.25
N VAL A 5 -23.33 -27.09 13.99
CA VAL A 5 -22.40 -26.06 13.51
C VAL A 5 -21.02 -26.69 13.54
N GLU A 6 -20.48 -27.05 12.37
CA GLU A 6 -19.10 -27.49 12.22
C GLU A 6 -18.17 -26.35 12.64
N GLY A 7 -17.50 -26.55 13.78
CA GLY A 7 -16.44 -25.67 14.23
C GLY A 7 -15.25 -25.78 13.30
N LEU A 8 -14.73 -24.63 12.87
CA LEU A 8 -13.47 -24.53 12.11
C LEU A 8 -12.39 -25.39 12.77
N SER A 9 -11.65 -26.13 11.95
CA SER A 9 -10.58 -26.99 12.41
C SER A 9 -9.51 -26.17 13.14
N ASP A 10 -8.81 -26.77 14.10
CA ASP A 10 -7.78 -26.05 14.86
C ASP A 10 -6.59 -25.61 13.98
N GLN A 11 -6.47 -26.19 12.77
CA GLN A 11 -5.54 -25.74 11.74
C GLN A 11 -6.00 -24.43 11.07
N GLU A 12 -7.28 -24.31 10.71
CA GLU A 12 -7.85 -23.06 10.16
C GLU A 12 -7.85 -21.94 11.19
N LYS A 13 -8.09 -22.26 12.47
CA LYS A 13 -7.94 -21.27 13.56
C LYS A 13 -6.50 -20.82 13.74
N ARG A 14 -5.51 -21.70 13.56
CA ARG A 14 -4.09 -21.34 13.60
C ARG A 14 -3.68 -20.50 12.40
N ASP A 15 -4.12 -20.86 11.20
CA ASP A 15 -3.87 -20.09 9.99
C ASP A 15 -4.54 -18.70 10.05
N ASP A 16 -5.72 -18.59 10.69
CA ASP A 16 -6.38 -17.32 10.94
C ASP A 16 -5.74 -16.52 12.08
N VAL A 17 -5.17 -17.17 13.11
CA VAL A 17 -4.41 -16.51 14.18
C VAL A 17 -3.06 -16.02 13.65
N GLU A 18 -2.34 -16.80 12.84
CA GLU A 18 -1.13 -16.33 12.15
C GLU A 18 -1.43 -15.23 11.12
N ARG A 19 -2.61 -15.25 10.45
CA ARG A 19 -3.09 -14.13 9.63
C ARG A 19 -3.30 -12.84 10.43
N ILE A 20 -3.70 -12.94 11.69
CA ILE A 20 -3.97 -11.79 12.57
C ILE A 20 -2.69 -11.32 13.28
N GLU A 21 -1.75 -12.21 13.59
CA GLU A 21 -0.50 -11.91 14.31
C GLU A 21 0.70 -11.58 13.40
N GLY A 22 0.70 -12.01 12.13
CA GLY A 22 1.81 -11.82 11.20
C GLY A 22 1.83 -10.48 10.45
N MET A 23 1.03 -9.50 10.86
CA MET A 23 0.56 -8.50 9.90
C MET A 23 1.53 -7.40 9.47
N TYR A 24 2.74 -7.27 10.06
CA TYR A 24 3.87 -6.47 9.53
C TYR A 24 5.22 -6.84 10.17
N VAL A 25 5.46 -8.13 10.42
CA VAL A 25 6.77 -8.57 10.92
C VAL A 25 7.77 -8.48 9.76
N HIS A 26 8.93 -7.87 10.00
CA HIS A 26 10.02 -7.92 9.02
C HIS A 26 10.45 -9.37 8.86
N ASP A 27 10.19 -9.97 7.70
CA ASP A 27 10.71 -11.30 7.40
C ASP A 27 12.04 -11.12 6.66
N GLU A 28 13.14 -11.45 7.32
CA GLU A 28 14.51 -11.32 6.79
C GLU A 28 14.68 -12.07 5.45
N LEU A 29 14.02 -13.22 5.32
CA LEU A 29 14.08 -14.01 4.09
C LEU A 29 13.34 -13.34 2.93
N THR A 30 12.17 -12.77 3.18
CA THR A 30 11.40 -11.97 2.22
C THR A 30 12.13 -10.67 1.91
N HIS A 31 12.80 -10.08 2.90
CA HIS A 31 13.63 -8.89 2.73
C HIS A 31 14.76 -9.16 1.74
N SER A 32 15.58 -10.19 2.01
CA SER A 32 16.70 -10.58 1.16
C SER A 32 16.28 -10.83 -0.29
N ARG A 33 15.13 -11.49 -0.51
CA ARG A 33 14.60 -11.75 -1.86
C ARG A 33 14.15 -10.48 -2.58
N LEU A 34 13.49 -9.57 -1.87
CA LEU A 34 13.09 -8.28 -2.44
C LEU A 34 14.32 -7.46 -2.82
N THR A 35 15.32 -7.36 -1.93
CA THR A 35 16.56 -6.64 -2.21
C THR A 35 17.27 -7.22 -3.43
N GLU A 36 17.42 -8.55 -3.51
CA GLU A 36 18.00 -9.20 -4.70
C GLU A 36 17.21 -8.87 -5.98
N LEU A 37 15.87 -8.80 -5.91
CA LEU A 37 15.05 -8.40 -7.07
C LEU A 37 15.27 -6.94 -7.45
N PHE A 38 15.40 -6.04 -6.48
CA PHE A 38 15.68 -4.62 -6.73
C PHE A 38 17.07 -4.44 -7.33
N ASP A 39 18.12 -5.04 -6.76
CA ASP A 39 19.49 -4.97 -7.27
C ASP A 39 19.55 -5.45 -8.74
N LEU A 40 18.91 -6.59 -9.02
CA LEU A 40 18.83 -7.13 -10.38
C LEU A 40 18.00 -6.24 -11.33
N ALA A 41 16.94 -5.61 -10.82
CA ALA A 41 16.13 -4.68 -11.60
C ALA A 41 16.94 -3.42 -11.96
N GLU A 42 17.68 -2.87 -11.00
CA GLU A 42 18.57 -1.72 -11.20
C GLU A 42 19.62 -2.03 -12.27
N ASP A 43 20.34 -3.15 -12.14
CA ASP A 43 21.32 -3.59 -13.14
C ASP A 43 20.70 -3.74 -14.53
N ALA A 44 19.51 -4.33 -14.63
CA ALA A 44 18.83 -4.54 -15.90
C ALA A 44 18.33 -3.24 -16.53
N ILE A 45 17.87 -2.27 -15.73
CA ILE A 45 17.41 -0.95 -16.19
C ILE A 45 18.60 -0.15 -16.73
N LEU A 46 19.71 -0.13 -15.99
CA LEU A 46 20.93 0.57 -16.38
C LEU A 46 21.58 -0.04 -17.61
N ALA A 47 21.66 -1.38 -17.69
CA ALA A 47 22.21 -2.07 -18.85
C ALA A 47 21.41 -1.81 -20.14
N LYS A 48 20.10 -1.56 -20.02
CA LYS A 48 19.23 -1.21 -21.16
C LYS A 48 19.22 0.29 -21.48
N GLY A 49 19.83 1.13 -20.63
CA GLY A 49 19.89 2.58 -20.83
C GLY A 49 18.53 3.28 -20.70
N TYR A 50 17.61 2.76 -19.86
CA TYR A 50 16.31 3.41 -19.66
C TYR A 50 16.39 4.70 -18.85
N CYS A 51 17.37 4.82 -17.96
CA CYS A 51 17.64 6.03 -17.19
C CYS A 51 19.12 6.09 -16.76
N GLU A 52 19.53 7.25 -16.25
CA GLU A 52 20.83 7.42 -15.59
C GLU A 52 20.84 6.70 -14.22
N ARG A 53 22.04 6.48 -13.69
CA ARG A 53 22.25 5.77 -12.41
C ARG A 53 21.55 6.47 -11.25
N GLU A 54 21.56 7.79 -11.25
CA GLU A 54 21.01 8.63 -10.20
C GLU A 54 19.46 8.57 -10.17
N ASP A 55 18.83 8.18 -11.27
CA ASP A 55 17.37 8.16 -11.44
C ASP A 55 16.75 6.76 -11.32
N VAL A 56 17.56 5.71 -11.15
CA VAL A 56 17.08 4.32 -11.18
C VAL A 56 16.05 4.01 -10.09
N GLU A 57 16.26 4.51 -8.87
CA GLU A 57 15.30 4.37 -7.76
C GLU A 57 13.96 5.01 -8.13
N ILE A 58 14.00 6.22 -8.70
CA ILE A 58 12.81 6.96 -9.12
C ILE A 58 12.08 6.20 -10.23
N TYR A 59 12.81 5.61 -11.16
CA TYR A 59 12.25 4.81 -12.25
C TYR A 59 11.48 3.60 -11.71
N ILE A 60 12.09 2.84 -10.80
CA ILE A 60 11.45 1.66 -10.18
C ILE A 60 10.27 2.08 -9.31
N PHE A 61 10.43 3.14 -8.52
CA PHE A 61 9.34 3.71 -7.71
C PHE A 61 8.14 4.10 -8.57
N LYS A 62 8.36 4.80 -9.70
CA LYS A 62 7.28 5.15 -10.63
C LYS A 62 6.58 3.93 -11.18
N ALA A 63 7.32 2.88 -11.55
CA ALA A 63 6.72 1.62 -11.99
C ALA A 63 5.84 0.99 -10.91
N TYR A 64 6.25 1.02 -9.64
CA TYR A 64 5.41 0.57 -8.51
C TYR A 64 4.15 1.44 -8.35
N ILE A 65 4.31 2.77 -8.34
CA ILE A 65 3.18 3.71 -8.21
C ILE A 65 2.20 3.53 -9.36
N ASP A 66 2.66 3.42 -10.59
CA ASP A 66 1.79 3.22 -11.76
C ASP A 66 0.92 1.97 -11.63
N LYS A 67 1.45 0.88 -11.05
CA LYS A 67 0.64 -0.29 -10.69
C LYS A 67 -0.41 0.04 -9.66
N VAL A 68 -0.03 0.70 -8.58
CA VAL A 68 -0.98 1.09 -7.53
C VAL A 68 -2.07 2.00 -8.09
N LEU A 69 -1.70 2.97 -8.93
CA LEU A 69 -2.64 3.87 -9.57
C LEU A 69 -3.62 3.12 -10.48
N SER A 70 -3.12 2.14 -11.25
CA SER A 70 -3.95 1.31 -12.12
C SER A 70 -4.99 0.48 -11.36
N TYR A 71 -4.61 -0.14 -10.24
CA TYR A 71 -5.53 -0.99 -9.47
C TYR A 71 -6.59 -0.16 -8.72
N LEU A 72 -6.22 1.03 -8.26
CA LEU A 72 -7.13 1.92 -7.54
C LEU A 72 -7.96 2.83 -8.46
N ALA A 73 -7.77 2.80 -9.80
CA ALA A 73 -8.39 3.69 -10.79
C ALA A 73 -9.92 3.85 -10.71
N ASN A 74 -10.62 2.85 -10.18
CA ASN A 74 -12.08 2.85 -10.04
C ASN A 74 -12.54 2.75 -8.58
N CYS A 75 -11.63 2.87 -7.62
CA CYS A 75 -11.97 2.78 -6.22
C CYS A 75 -12.53 4.11 -5.71
N LEU A 76 -13.67 4.04 -5.02
CA LEU A 76 -14.27 5.20 -4.36
C LEU A 76 -13.47 5.64 -3.12
N GLN A 77 -12.65 4.73 -2.60
CA GLN A 77 -11.80 4.91 -1.43
C GLN A 77 -10.52 4.10 -1.58
N TYR A 78 -9.52 4.43 -0.79
CA TYR A 78 -8.31 3.63 -0.69
C TYR A 78 -8.60 2.24 -0.11
N LEU A 79 -8.11 1.20 -0.77
CA LEU A 79 -8.26 -0.19 -0.37
C LEU A 79 -6.88 -0.86 -0.26
N ASP A 80 -6.51 -1.29 0.96
CA ASP A 80 -5.26 -2.04 1.19
C ASP A 80 -5.19 -3.32 0.32
N ALA A 81 -6.33 -3.94 0.03
CA ALA A 81 -6.39 -5.12 -0.81
C ALA A 81 -5.97 -4.82 -2.27
N GLU A 82 -6.34 -3.67 -2.80
CA GLU A 82 -5.98 -3.25 -4.16
C GLU A 82 -4.51 -2.85 -4.25
N GLU A 83 -3.97 -2.14 -3.25
CA GLU A 83 -2.53 -1.90 -3.17
C GLU A 83 -1.76 -3.23 -3.07
N ARG A 84 -2.29 -4.24 -2.37
CA ARG A 84 -1.68 -5.58 -2.33
C ARG A 84 -1.67 -6.26 -3.69
N CYS A 85 -2.79 -6.24 -4.40
CA CYS A 85 -2.86 -6.76 -5.76
C CYS A 85 -1.87 -6.03 -6.69
N ALA A 86 -1.75 -4.70 -6.55
CA ALA A 86 -0.77 -3.91 -7.29
C ALA A 86 0.68 -4.31 -6.95
N GLY A 87 1.01 -4.47 -5.66
CA GLY A 87 2.31 -4.93 -5.22
C GLY A 87 2.64 -6.35 -5.72
N GLU A 88 1.66 -7.25 -5.72
CA GLU A 88 1.81 -8.60 -6.27
C GLU A 88 2.06 -8.58 -7.77
N SER A 89 1.33 -7.74 -8.52
CA SER A 89 1.54 -7.54 -9.95
C SER A 89 2.91 -6.94 -10.24
N PHE A 90 3.32 -5.92 -9.50
CA PHE A 90 4.64 -5.30 -9.60
C PHE A 90 5.77 -6.33 -9.40
N VAL A 91 5.70 -7.11 -8.32
CA VAL A 91 6.70 -8.16 -8.03
C VAL A 91 6.68 -9.26 -9.08
N THR A 92 5.50 -9.64 -9.57
CA THR A 92 5.36 -10.65 -10.64
C THR A 92 6.06 -10.18 -11.92
N GLU A 93 5.82 -8.95 -12.36
CA GLU A 93 6.44 -8.39 -13.55
C GLU A 93 7.95 -8.28 -13.42
N MET A 94 8.47 -7.83 -12.27
CA MET A 94 9.92 -7.85 -12.00
C MET A 94 10.48 -9.27 -12.12
N CYS A 95 9.83 -10.26 -11.50
CA CYS A 95 10.26 -11.65 -11.58
C CYS A 95 10.28 -12.18 -13.01
N GLU A 96 9.30 -11.80 -13.84
CA GLU A 96 9.22 -12.22 -15.24
C GLU A 96 10.31 -11.56 -16.09
N GLN A 97 10.46 -10.24 -15.97
CA GLN A 97 11.46 -9.46 -16.71
C GLN A 97 12.90 -9.88 -16.38
N LEU A 98 13.16 -10.28 -15.13
CA LEU A 98 14.47 -10.73 -14.65
C LEU A 98 14.67 -12.25 -14.76
N ASN A 99 13.70 -12.97 -15.32
CA ASN A 99 13.68 -14.43 -15.40
C ASN A 99 13.92 -15.12 -14.03
N ARG A 100 13.31 -14.58 -12.97
CA ARG A 100 13.35 -15.07 -11.58
C ARG A 100 12.03 -15.76 -11.19
N ARG A 101 11.52 -16.65 -12.06
CA ARG A 101 10.25 -17.38 -11.86
C ARG A 101 10.15 -18.12 -10.52
N ARG A 102 11.28 -18.56 -9.95
CA ARG A 102 11.34 -19.20 -8.62
C ARG A 102 10.78 -18.33 -7.48
N TYR A 103 10.77 -17.00 -7.63
CA TYR A 103 10.25 -16.05 -6.64
C TYR A 103 8.75 -15.79 -6.75
N LEU A 104 8.09 -16.23 -7.84
CA LEU A 104 6.65 -16.05 -8.03
C LEU A 104 5.81 -16.71 -6.92
N LYS A 105 6.30 -17.81 -6.33
CA LYS A 105 5.65 -18.47 -5.18
C LYS A 105 5.67 -17.63 -3.90
N HIS A 106 6.50 -16.59 -3.85
CA HIS A 106 6.65 -15.68 -2.70
C HIS A 106 6.13 -14.26 -2.98
N ARG A 107 5.58 -14.00 -4.18
CA ARG A 107 5.13 -12.67 -4.62
C ARG A 107 4.24 -11.96 -3.61
N ARG A 108 3.31 -12.70 -2.99
CA ARG A 108 2.36 -12.14 -2.02
C ARG A 108 3.05 -11.63 -0.76
N ARG A 109 3.92 -12.45 -0.15
CA ARG A 109 4.69 -12.03 1.03
C ARG A 109 5.62 -10.87 0.73
N MET A 110 6.25 -10.88 -0.45
CA MET A 110 7.08 -9.78 -0.92
C MET A 110 6.27 -8.49 -1.11
N ALA A 111 5.10 -8.56 -1.74
CA ALA A 111 4.20 -7.42 -1.89
C ALA A 111 3.75 -6.86 -0.53
N GLU A 112 3.30 -7.73 0.37
CA GLU A 112 2.87 -7.36 1.72
C GLU A 112 4.01 -6.64 2.49
N GLN A 113 5.24 -7.15 2.41
CA GLN A 113 6.40 -6.53 3.05
C GLN A 113 6.82 -5.20 2.39
N LEU A 114 6.74 -5.09 1.07
CA LEU A 114 7.00 -3.84 0.34
C LEU A 114 6.03 -2.74 0.78
N MET A 115 4.73 -3.03 0.77
CA MET A 115 3.67 -2.09 1.17
C MET A 115 3.72 -1.69 2.65
N ALA A 116 4.20 -2.61 3.49
CA ALA A 116 4.39 -2.38 4.92
C ALA A 116 5.44 -1.31 5.21
N ARG A 117 6.51 -1.33 4.41
CA ARG A 117 7.74 -0.58 4.64
C ARG A 117 8.22 0.08 3.35
N PRO A 118 7.37 0.88 2.67
CA PRO A 118 7.72 1.42 1.37
C PRO A 118 8.95 2.33 1.46
N ARG A 119 9.13 3.05 2.57
CA ARG A 119 10.33 3.89 2.83
C ARG A 119 11.63 3.12 3.00
N PHE A 120 11.55 1.82 3.32
CA PHE A 120 12.73 0.98 3.45
C PHE A 120 13.25 0.56 2.06
N TYR A 121 12.33 0.26 1.14
CA TYR A 121 12.66 -0.15 -0.23
C TYR A 121 12.80 1.02 -1.21
N PHE A 122 12.16 2.14 -0.89
CA PHE A 122 12.23 3.40 -1.62
C PHE A 122 12.58 4.51 -0.61
N PRO A 123 13.87 4.75 -0.32
CA PRO A 123 14.30 5.77 0.63
C PRO A 123 13.63 7.13 0.41
N ASN A 124 13.42 7.53 -0.85
CA ASN A 124 12.81 8.80 -1.23
C ASN A 124 11.28 8.74 -1.36
N PHE A 125 10.63 7.65 -0.93
CA PHE A 125 9.18 7.42 -1.06
C PHE A 125 8.33 8.61 -0.64
N GLY A 126 8.61 9.17 0.54
CA GLY A 126 7.83 10.27 1.10
C GLY A 126 7.94 11.54 0.27
N GLU A 127 9.15 11.86 -0.20
CA GLU A 127 9.41 13.03 -1.04
C GLU A 127 8.76 12.87 -2.41
N LEU A 128 8.97 11.73 -3.07
CA LEU A 128 8.42 11.44 -4.39
C LEU A 128 6.89 11.45 -4.36
N LEU A 129 6.28 10.77 -3.39
CA LEU A 129 4.81 10.76 -3.25
C LEU A 129 4.26 12.16 -2.92
N THR A 130 4.97 12.94 -2.10
CA THR A 130 4.57 14.34 -1.81
C THR A 130 4.62 15.17 -3.08
N ARG A 131 5.65 15.01 -3.91
CA ARG A 131 5.76 15.73 -5.19
C ARG A 131 4.61 15.39 -6.14
N GLU A 132 4.27 14.11 -6.29
CA GLU A 132 3.14 13.68 -7.14
C GLU A 132 1.79 14.18 -6.59
N TYR A 133 1.61 14.12 -5.26
CA TYR A 133 0.43 14.66 -4.59
C TYR A 133 0.26 16.16 -4.82
N LEU A 134 1.30 16.96 -4.57
CA LEU A 134 1.24 18.41 -4.77
C LEU A 134 1.05 18.79 -6.24
N THR A 135 1.66 18.04 -7.16
CA THR A 135 1.44 18.21 -8.61
C THR A 135 -0.02 17.97 -8.95
N THR A 136 -0.61 16.88 -8.43
CA THR A 136 -2.02 16.57 -8.63
C THR A 136 -2.94 17.67 -8.10
N LEU A 137 -2.67 18.19 -6.90
CA LEU A 137 -3.45 19.29 -6.32
C LEU A 137 -3.40 20.58 -7.13
N ARG A 138 -2.29 20.84 -7.83
CA ARG A 138 -2.11 22.01 -8.69
C ARG A 138 -2.79 21.87 -10.05
N VAL A 139 -2.80 20.66 -10.60
CA VAL A 139 -3.32 20.38 -11.95
C VAL A 139 -4.83 20.14 -11.95
N VAL A 140 -5.37 19.51 -10.90
CA VAL A 140 -6.78 19.17 -10.83
C VAL A 140 -7.57 20.26 -10.12
N ASP A 141 -8.25 21.09 -10.91
CA ASP A 141 -9.05 22.19 -10.36
C ASP A 141 -10.36 21.73 -9.74
N ASP A 142 -11.01 20.75 -10.39
CA ASP A 142 -12.30 20.21 -9.99
C ASP A 142 -12.19 19.40 -8.68
N PRO A 143 -12.82 19.87 -7.58
CA PRO A 143 -12.81 19.16 -6.31
C PRO A 143 -13.39 17.74 -6.39
N ALA A 144 -14.36 17.50 -7.27
CA ALA A 144 -14.96 16.18 -7.44
C ALA A 144 -13.96 15.20 -8.08
N LYS A 145 -13.12 15.66 -9.00
CA LYS A 145 -12.04 14.85 -9.58
C LYS A 145 -10.91 14.60 -8.59
N LEU A 146 -10.60 15.58 -7.74
CA LEU A 146 -9.63 15.40 -6.66
C LEU A 146 -10.04 14.30 -5.68
N ARG A 147 -11.34 14.15 -5.41
CA ARG A 147 -11.87 13.10 -4.53
C ARG A 147 -11.55 11.69 -5.02
N PHE A 148 -11.70 11.45 -6.32
CA PHE A 148 -11.45 10.15 -6.95
C PHE A 148 -10.04 10.06 -7.54
N SER A 149 -9.19 11.05 -7.28
CA SER A 149 -7.81 11.01 -7.72
C SER A 149 -7.08 9.95 -6.93
N VAL A 150 -6.60 8.95 -7.65
CA VAL A 150 -5.89 7.82 -7.05
C VAL A 150 -4.60 8.26 -6.37
N THR A 151 -3.90 9.23 -6.95
CA THR A 151 -2.72 9.84 -6.33
C THR A 151 -3.07 10.48 -4.99
N VAL A 152 -4.24 11.12 -4.89
CA VAL A 152 -4.73 11.70 -3.62
C VAL A 152 -5.08 10.59 -2.63
N LEU A 153 -5.83 9.56 -3.04
CA LEU A 153 -6.18 8.43 -2.17
C LEU A 153 -4.93 7.76 -1.59
N PHE A 154 -3.95 7.48 -2.45
CA PHE A 154 -2.68 6.88 -2.06
C PHE A 154 -1.85 7.80 -1.15
N ALA A 155 -1.72 9.09 -1.50
CA ALA A 155 -1.02 10.06 -0.67
C ALA A 155 -1.65 10.23 0.71
N VAL A 156 -2.99 10.30 0.80
CA VAL A 156 -3.70 10.42 2.08
C VAL A 156 -3.49 9.17 2.96
N ALA A 157 -3.36 7.99 2.35
CA ALA A 157 -3.12 6.74 3.08
C ALA A 157 -1.69 6.63 3.65
N HIS A 158 -0.71 7.30 3.03
CA HIS A 158 0.72 7.07 3.31
C HIS A 158 1.47 8.29 3.86
N LEU A 159 1.04 9.51 3.54
CA LEU A 159 1.74 10.74 3.95
C LEU A 159 1.18 11.29 5.27
N PRO A 160 2.04 11.63 6.23
CA PRO A 160 1.59 12.28 7.47
C PRO A 160 0.98 13.65 7.16
N GLY A 161 -0.19 13.93 7.71
CA GLY A 161 -0.85 15.23 7.57
C GLY A 161 -1.56 15.47 6.23
N ALA A 162 -1.38 14.61 5.22
CA ALA A 162 -2.04 14.76 3.91
C ALA A 162 -3.58 14.76 4.02
N ARG A 163 -4.16 14.00 4.95
CA ARG A 163 -5.61 14.06 5.25
C ARG A 163 -6.06 15.45 5.67
N SER A 164 -5.32 16.09 6.57
CA SER A 164 -5.62 17.44 7.07
C SER A 164 -5.36 18.51 6.03
N ASP A 165 -4.31 18.34 5.23
CA ASP A 165 -4.01 19.23 4.11
C ASP A 165 -5.10 19.18 3.04
N MET A 166 -5.50 17.98 2.61
CA MET A 166 -6.59 17.78 1.65
C MET A 166 -7.90 18.41 2.14
N ARG A 167 -8.22 18.29 3.44
CA ARG A 167 -9.37 18.98 4.05
C ARG A 167 -9.32 20.48 3.84
N ARG A 168 -8.15 21.08 4.09
CA ARG A 168 -7.93 22.52 3.90
C ARG A 168 -8.06 22.91 2.43
N VAL A 169 -7.57 22.09 1.51
CA VAL A 169 -7.66 22.32 0.06
C VAL A 169 -9.12 22.28 -0.41
N LEU A 170 -9.90 21.28 -0.03
CA LEU A 170 -11.32 21.18 -0.43
C LEU A 170 -12.16 22.33 0.13
N ARG A 171 -11.93 22.73 1.38
CA ARG A 171 -12.59 23.92 1.97
C ARG A 171 -12.28 25.18 1.20
N ARG A 172 -11.02 25.40 0.81
CA ARG A 172 -10.62 26.56 0.00
C ARG A 172 -11.27 26.56 -1.38
N LYS A 173 -11.62 25.38 -1.91
CA LYS A 173 -12.33 25.22 -3.18
C LYS A 173 -13.86 25.24 -3.03
N GLY A 174 -14.39 25.66 -1.87
CA GLY A 174 -15.82 25.91 -1.68
C GLY A 174 -16.70 24.67 -1.47
N ILE A 175 -16.10 23.51 -1.14
CA ILE A 175 -16.89 22.34 -0.72
C ILE A 175 -17.25 22.48 0.76
N ASP A 176 -18.42 23.05 1.01
CA ASP A 176 -19.08 23.01 2.32
C ASP A 176 -19.53 21.57 2.63
N GLY A 177 -19.33 21.13 3.88
CA GLY A 177 -19.54 19.73 4.27
C GLY A 177 -18.35 18.81 3.99
N ALA A 178 -17.17 19.34 3.62
CA ALA A 178 -15.93 18.58 3.44
C ALA A 178 -15.72 17.49 4.51
N GLU A 179 -16.06 17.75 5.77
CA GLU A 179 -15.94 16.81 6.90
C GLU A 179 -16.72 15.50 6.72
N ASP A 180 -17.86 15.50 6.04
CA ASP A 180 -18.70 14.32 5.77
C ASP A 180 -18.10 13.44 4.65
N TYR A 181 -17.16 13.96 3.86
CA TYR A 181 -16.54 13.26 2.73
C TYR A 181 -15.21 12.56 3.09
N PHE A 182 -14.58 12.87 4.23
CA PHE A 182 -13.25 12.33 4.59
C PHE A 182 -13.19 10.95 5.24
N PRO A 183 -14.23 10.44 5.91
CA PRO A 183 -14.27 9.04 6.32
C PRO A 183 -14.25 8.08 5.13
N THR A 184 -14.60 8.55 3.93
CA THR A 184 -14.70 7.74 2.70
C THR A 184 -13.45 7.75 1.83
N LEU A 185 -12.39 8.50 2.16
CA LEU A 185 -11.16 8.47 1.34
C LEU A 185 -10.24 7.34 1.78
N VAL A 186 -10.01 7.22 3.08
CA VAL A 186 -9.26 6.13 3.70
C VAL A 186 -9.95 5.81 5.02
N SER A 187 -10.28 4.54 5.24
CA SER A 187 -10.94 4.14 6.48
C SER A 187 -10.05 4.39 7.69
N ASP A 188 -10.64 4.73 8.83
CA ASP A 188 -9.87 4.96 10.06
C ASP A 188 -9.12 3.70 10.51
N GLU A 189 -9.62 2.50 10.18
CA GLU A 189 -8.92 1.24 10.41
C GLU A 189 -7.57 1.20 9.67
N VAL A 190 -7.57 1.50 8.37
CA VAL A 190 -6.35 1.52 7.53
C VAL A 190 -5.39 2.58 8.07
N MET A 191 -5.88 3.77 8.37
CA MET A 191 -5.07 4.88 8.92
C MET A 191 -4.44 4.50 10.27
N ASN A 192 -5.21 3.91 11.17
CA ASN A 192 -4.73 3.47 12.48
C ASN A 192 -3.68 2.37 12.33
N ARG A 193 -3.93 1.38 11.46
CA ARG A 193 -3.00 0.29 11.16
C ARG A 193 -1.66 0.84 10.64
N ARG A 194 -1.67 1.73 9.65
CA ARG A 194 -0.46 2.32 9.07
C ARG A 194 0.28 3.23 10.05
N THR A 195 -0.44 4.06 10.79
CA THR A 195 0.17 4.93 11.82
C THR A 195 0.86 4.12 12.90
N ARG A 196 0.30 2.97 13.29
CA ARG A 196 0.90 2.05 14.26
C ARG A 196 2.11 1.35 13.68
N ALA A 197 2.02 0.83 12.45
CA ALA A 197 3.15 0.23 11.75
C ALA A 197 4.34 1.19 11.62
N ALA A 198 4.09 2.45 11.24
CA ALA A 198 5.13 3.49 11.16
C ALA A 198 5.77 3.81 12.53
N LYS A 199 5.07 3.54 13.63
CA LYS A 199 5.57 3.71 15.01
C LYS A 199 6.11 2.42 15.61
N GLY A 200 6.16 1.31 14.86
CA GLY A 200 6.56 -0.01 15.36
C GLY A 200 5.58 -0.61 16.38
N LEU A 201 4.33 -0.18 16.40
CA LEU A 201 3.30 -0.64 17.33
C LEU A 201 2.49 -1.81 16.72
N PRO A 202 2.07 -2.82 17.52
CA PRO A 202 1.29 -3.96 17.02
C PRO A 202 -0.08 -3.50 16.51
N PRO A 203 -0.75 -4.21 15.59
CA PRO A 203 -2.08 -3.85 15.12
C PRO A 203 -3.09 -3.79 16.28
N VAL A 204 -4.12 -2.95 16.15
CA VAL A 204 -5.23 -2.96 17.13
C VAL A 204 -5.98 -4.27 16.92
N GLY A 205 -5.85 -5.20 17.85
CA GLY A 205 -6.66 -6.42 17.83
C GLY A 205 -8.13 -6.03 17.79
N THR A 206 -8.89 -6.58 16.84
CA THR A 206 -10.35 -6.59 16.96
C THR A 206 -10.67 -7.31 18.25
N THR A 207 -11.02 -6.58 19.31
CA THR A 207 -11.48 -7.17 20.55
C THR A 207 -12.68 -8.04 20.21
N ARG A 208 -12.48 -9.36 20.05
CA ARG A 208 -13.60 -10.31 20.06
C ARG A 208 -14.28 -10.04 21.40
N LYS A 209 -15.50 -9.48 21.36
CA LYS A 209 -16.39 -9.51 22.53
C LYS A 209 -16.41 -10.97 22.99
N ARG A 210 -15.81 -11.25 24.14
CA ARG A 210 -16.10 -12.51 24.84
C ARG A 210 -17.60 -12.49 25.07
N ILE A 211 -18.32 -13.30 24.31
CA ILE A 211 -19.68 -13.68 24.69
C ILE A 211 -19.45 -14.53 25.94
N ALA A 212 -19.79 -13.96 27.10
CA ALA A 212 -19.83 -14.70 28.34
C ALA A 212 -20.88 -15.80 28.16
N SER A 213 -20.42 -17.05 28.24
CA SER A 213 -21.23 -18.25 28.43
C SER A 213 -21.92 -18.23 29.78
#